data_AF-E2CAE2-F1
#
_entry.id   AF-E2CAE2-F1
#
_cell.length_a   1.000
_cell.length_b   1.000
_cell.length_c   1.000
_cell.angle_alpha   90.00
_cell.angle_beta   90.00
_cell.angle_gamma   90.00
#
_symmetry.space_group_name_H-M   'P 1'
#
loop_
_entity.id
_entity.type
_entity.pdbx_description
1 polymer ?
#
loop_
_entity_poly.entity_id
_entity_poly.type
_entity_poly.pdbx_seq_one_letter_code
_entity_poly.pdbx_strand_id
1 'polypeptide(L)'
;ALTRPVPPYFQEPAKYEFSYEVKDEQSGSDYGHTETRDGDRAQGEFNVLLPDGRKQIVEYEADQDGFKPQIRYEGEASTGGYGGGGGSNGNDGY
;
A
#
# COMPACT_ATOMS: atom_id res chain seq x y z
N ALA A 1 51.90 -2.30 -19.57
CA ALA A 1 50.75 -2.63 -18.71
C ALA A 1 49.50 -2.74 -19.58
N LEU A 2 48.74 -3.83 -19.49
CA LEU A 2 47.50 -4.02 -20.24
C LEU A 2 46.33 -3.63 -19.34
N THR A 3 45.72 -2.47 -19.56
CA THR A 3 44.48 -2.07 -18.91
C THR A 3 43.33 -2.87 -19.53
N ARG A 4 42.76 -3.81 -18.78
CA ARG A 4 41.53 -4.50 -19.19
C ARG A 4 40.39 -3.47 -19.19
N PRO A 5 39.65 -3.28 -20.30
CA PRO A 5 38.49 -2.40 -20.29
C PRO A 5 37.44 -2.97 -19.33
N VAL A 6 36.89 -2.11 -18.47
CA VAL A 6 35.71 -2.45 -17.67
C VAL A 6 34.55 -2.59 -18.66
N PRO A 7 33.82 -3.72 -18.68
CA PRO A 7 32.68 -3.85 -19.55
C PRO A 7 31.65 -2.77 -19.20
N PRO A 8 30.96 -2.16 -20.19
CA PRO A 8 29.86 -1.27 -19.90
C PRO A 8 28.79 -2.06 -19.14
N TYR A 9 28.47 -1.62 -17.92
CA TYR A 9 27.31 -2.10 -17.21
C TYR A 9 26.08 -1.55 -17.94
N PHE A 10 25.47 -2.36 -18.80
CA PHE A 10 24.13 -2.09 -19.28
C PHE A 10 23.19 -2.26 -18.10
N GLN A 11 22.82 -1.15 -17.46
CA GLN A 11 21.69 -1.14 -16.54
C GLN A 11 20.44 -1.09 -17.42
N GLU A 12 19.77 -2.23 -17.57
CA GLU A 12 18.43 -2.24 -18.15
C GLU A 12 17.49 -1.41 -17.26
N PRO A 13 16.52 -0.68 -17.84
CA PRO A 13 15.52 0.03 -17.04
C PRO A 13 14.79 -0.94 -16.11
N ALA A 14 14.51 -0.51 -14.88
CA ALA A 14 13.83 -1.34 -13.90
C ALA A 14 12.44 -1.75 -14.41
N LYS A 15 12.12 -3.04 -14.31
CA LYS A 15 10.80 -3.56 -14.69
C LYS A 15 10.36 -4.64 -13.71
N TYR A 16 9.24 -4.40 -13.03
CA TYR A 16 8.68 -5.34 -12.06
C TYR A 16 7.19 -5.09 -11.83
N GLU A 17 6.56 -6.08 -11.20
CA GLU A 17 5.22 -6.00 -10.65
C GLU A 17 5.22 -6.75 -9.32
N PHE A 18 4.57 -6.20 -8.31
CA PHE A 18 4.35 -6.89 -7.05
C PHE A 18 3.00 -6.53 -6.44
N SER A 19 2.54 -7.42 -5.55
CA SER A 19 1.41 -7.16 -4.68
C SER A 19 1.58 -7.88 -3.34
N TYR A 20 1.05 -7.29 -2.27
CA TYR A 20 0.85 -7.97 -1.00
C TYR A 20 -0.40 -7.43 -0.30
N GLU A 21 -0.97 -8.25 0.57
CA GLU A 21 -2.11 -7.93 1.43
C GLU A 21 -1.83 -8.53 2.82
N VAL A 22 -2.06 -7.75 3.86
CA VAL A 22 -2.01 -8.20 5.26
C VAL A 22 -3.38 -8.00 5.85
N LYS A 23 -3.97 -9.11 6.32
CA LYS A 23 -5.22 -9.12 7.07
C LYS A 23 -5.05 -10.00 8.30
N ASP A 24 -4.90 -9.37 9.46
CA ASP A 24 -4.72 -10.03 10.74
C ASP A 24 -5.73 -9.50 11.75
N GLU A 25 -6.74 -10.32 12.04
CA GLU A 25 -7.82 -10.00 12.98
C GLU A 25 -7.31 -9.87 14.42
N GLN A 26 -6.24 -10.58 14.80
CA GLN A 26 -5.73 -10.55 16.17
C GLN A 26 -5.05 -9.20 16.49
N SER A 27 -4.25 -8.68 15.56
CA SER A 27 -3.63 -7.36 15.71
C SER A 27 -4.50 -6.20 15.22
N GLY A 28 -5.54 -6.48 14.43
CA GLY A 28 -6.36 -5.47 13.76
C GLY A 28 -5.67 -4.84 12.54
N SER A 29 -4.60 -5.47 12.04
CA SER A 29 -3.86 -4.99 10.86
C SER A 29 -4.61 -5.35 9.59
N ASP A 30 -4.93 -4.33 8.77
CA ASP A 30 -5.51 -4.47 7.44
C ASP A 30 -4.86 -3.41 6.53
N TYR A 31 -3.96 -3.86 5.65
CA TYR A 31 -3.24 -3.01 4.71
C TYR A 31 -2.70 -3.81 3.52
N GLY A 32 -2.49 -3.14 2.40
CA GLY A 32 -1.99 -3.78 1.19
C GLY A 32 -1.29 -2.79 0.27
N HIS A 33 -0.57 -3.34 -0.71
CA HIS A 33 0.15 -2.55 -1.72
C HIS A 33 0.24 -3.32 -3.02
N THR A 34 -0.04 -2.64 -4.12
CA THR A 34 0.22 -3.10 -5.48
C THR A 34 1.06 -2.05 -6.20
N GLU A 35 2.06 -2.48 -6.98
CA GLU A 35 2.85 -1.57 -7.81
C GLU A 35 3.33 -2.27 -9.08
N THR A 36 3.31 -1.53 -10.18
CA THR A 36 4.01 -1.85 -11.42
C THR A 36 5.05 -0.79 -11.70
N ARG A 37 6.21 -1.19 -12.19
CA ARG A 37 7.25 -0.26 -12.66
C ARG A 37 7.70 -0.64 -14.07
N ASP A 38 7.80 0.37 -14.92
CA ASP A 38 8.43 0.27 -16.24
C ASP A 38 9.35 1.49 -16.44
N GLY A 39 10.66 1.23 -16.36
CA GLY A 39 11.70 2.25 -16.41
C GLY A 39 11.60 3.26 -15.26
N ASP A 40 11.34 4.51 -15.61
CA ASP A 40 11.25 5.61 -14.64
C ASP A 40 9.86 5.77 -14.05
N ARG A 41 8.84 5.12 -14.60
CA ARG A 41 7.45 5.25 -14.17
C ARG A 41 7.05 4.08 -13.28
N ALA A 42 6.64 4.37 -12.05
CA ALA A 42 5.97 3.44 -11.15
C ALA A 42 4.53 3.90 -10.91
N GLN A 43 3.59 2.97 -10.82
CA GLN A 43 2.18 3.27 -10.57
C GLN A 43 1.57 2.14 -9.76
N GLY A 44 0.74 2.50 -8.80
CA GLY A 44 0.26 1.56 -7.81
C GLY A 44 -0.78 2.13 -6.86
N GLU A 45 -1.15 1.32 -5.89
CA GLU A 45 -2.06 1.66 -4.81
C GLU A 45 -1.53 1.07 -3.50
N PHE A 46 -1.47 1.86 -2.44
CA PHE A 46 -1.38 1.33 -1.07
C PHE A 46 -2.65 1.68 -0.28
N ASN A 47 -3.07 0.76 0.59
CA ASN A 47 -4.24 0.95 1.44
C ASN A 47 -3.95 0.57 2.89
N VAL A 48 -4.64 1.21 3.84
CA VAL A 48 -4.54 0.93 5.28
C VAL A 48 -5.86 1.23 5.99
N LEU A 49 -6.29 0.31 6.86
CA LEU A 49 -7.40 0.54 7.80
C LEU A 49 -6.94 1.45 8.94
N LEU A 50 -7.64 2.57 9.12
CA LEU A 50 -7.31 3.60 10.09
C LEU A 50 -7.99 3.37 11.44
N PRO A 51 -7.43 3.96 12.53
CA PRO A 51 -8.03 3.93 13.86
C PRO A 51 -9.42 4.60 14.02
N ASP A 52 -10.02 5.11 12.97
CA ASP A 52 -11.41 5.61 12.98
C ASP A 52 -12.35 4.70 12.19
N GLY A 53 -11.87 3.54 11.73
CA GLY A 53 -12.64 2.57 10.95
C GLY A 53 -12.67 2.85 9.44
N ARG A 54 -12.11 3.97 8.96
CA ARG A 54 -12.01 4.23 7.52
C ARG A 54 -10.84 3.47 6.91
N LYS A 55 -10.97 3.05 5.66
CA LYS A 55 -9.84 2.60 4.84
C LYS A 55 -9.30 3.78 4.06
N GLN A 56 -8.05 4.18 4.33
CA GLN A 56 -7.33 5.14 3.50
C GLN A 56 -6.76 4.40 2.30
N ILE A 57 -6.94 4.96 1.12
CA ILE A 57 -6.45 4.42 -0.15
C ILE A 57 -5.68 5.52 -0.85
N VAL A 58 -4.46 5.20 -1.30
CA VAL A 58 -3.60 6.11 -2.03
C VAL A 58 -3.20 5.47 -3.34
N GLU A 59 -3.84 5.94 -4.40
CA GLU A 59 -3.48 5.63 -5.78
C GLU A 59 -2.40 6.62 -6.22
N TYR A 60 -1.37 6.17 -6.94
CA TYR A 60 -0.26 7.05 -7.29
C TYR A 60 0.40 6.70 -8.62
N GLU A 61 1.05 7.73 -9.17
CA GLU A 61 2.09 7.63 -10.17
C GLU A 61 3.36 8.29 -9.62
N ALA A 62 4.52 7.67 -9.83
CA ALA A 62 5.82 8.22 -9.50
C ALA A 62 6.72 8.16 -10.73
N ASP A 63 7.29 9.30 -11.13
CA ASP A 63 8.22 9.40 -12.24
C ASP A 63 9.30 10.46 -11.99
N GLN A 64 9.97 10.94 -13.04
CA GLN A 64 11.02 11.95 -12.95
C GLN A 64 10.50 13.29 -12.40
N ASP A 65 9.21 13.58 -12.53
CA ASP A 65 8.57 14.80 -12.00
C ASP A 65 8.13 14.63 -10.53
N GLY A 66 8.33 13.43 -9.95
CA GLY A 66 8.08 13.12 -8.56
C GLY A 66 6.83 12.27 -8.32
N PHE A 67 6.37 12.26 -7.07
CA PHE A 67 5.25 11.44 -6.59
C PHE A 67 3.93 12.20 -6.71
N LYS A 68 2.94 11.60 -7.37
CA LYS A 68 1.63 12.21 -7.71
C LYS A 68 0.50 11.36 -7.12
N PRO A 69 0.14 11.54 -5.82
CA PRO A 69 -0.89 10.74 -5.18
C PRO A 69 -2.30 11.28 -5.43
N GLN A 70 -3.28 10.39 -5.42
CA GLN A 70 -4.70 10.66 -5.23
C GLN A 70 -5.15 9.88 -3.98
N ILE A 71 -5.66 10.59 -2.99
CA ILE A 71 -6.01 10.01 -1.68
C ILE A 71 -7.52 9.99 -1.54
N ARG A 72 -8.08 8.82 -1.20
CA ARG A 72 -9.49 8.65 -0.88
C ARG A 72 -9.67 7.86 0.41
N TYR A 73 -10.86 8.00 0.99
CA TYR A 73 -11.25 7.27 2.19
C TYR A 73 -12.53 6.52 1.90
N GLU A 74 -12.58 5.26 2.27
CA GLU A 74 -13.79 4.44 2.28
C GLU A 74 -14.26 4.22 3.72
N GLY A 75 -15.56 4.13 3.93
CA GLY A 75 -16.18 3.99 5.25
C GLY A 75 -16.48 5.32 5.95
N GLU A 76 -17.04 5.23 7.15
CA GLU A 76 -17.41 6.37 7.98
C GLU A 76 -16.42 6.51 9.14
N ALA A 77 -16.03 7.75 9.46
CA ALA A 77 -15.17 8.01 10.60
C ALA A 77 -15.95 7.81 11.89
N SER A 78 -15.52 6.87 12.73
CA SER A 78 -16.00 6.72 14.10
C SER A 78 -15.18 7.60 15.04
N THR A 79 -15.84 8.51 15.75
CA THR A 79 -15.24 9.32 16.84
C THR A 79 -14.83 8.50 18.06
N GLY A 80 -15.17 7.21 18.11
CA GLY A 80 -14.72 6.27 19.15
C GLY A 80 -13.37 5.67 18.77
N GLY A 81 -12.29 6.42 18.99
CA GLY A 81 -10.92 5.91 18.87
C GLY A 81 -10.73 4.63 19.68
N TYR A 82 -9.77 3.80 19.26
CA TYR A 82 -9.57 2.43 19.74
C TYR A 82 -9.30 2.45 21.25
N GLY A 83 -10.35 2.24 22.05
CA GLY A 83 -10.32 2.45 23.49
C GLY A 83 -11.68 2.22 24.14
N GLY A 84 -12.28 1.06 23.92
CA GLY A 84 -13.53 0.66 24.60
C GLY A 84 -13.84 -0.81 24.39
N GLY A 85 -13.17 -1.69 25.15
CA GLY A 85 -13.57 -3.09 25.23
C GLY A 85 -14.96 -3.24 25.86
N GLY A 86 -15.76 -4.17 25.34
CA GLY A 86 -17.05 -4.55 25.90
C GLY A 86 -17.85 -5.37 24.91
N GLY A 87 -18.12 -6.64 25.23
CA GLY A 87 -18.67 -7.62 24.31
C GLY A 87 -20.17 -7.50 24.01
N SER A 88 -20.59 -8.40 23.13
CA SER A 88 -21.95 -8.89 22.92
C SER A 88 -22.95 -7.94 22.25
N ASN A 89 -23.35 -8.30 21.03
CA ASN A 89 -24.77 -8.58 20.78
C ASN A 89 -24.88 -9.66 19.70
N GLY A 90 -25.37 -10.82 20.13
CA GLY A 90 -25.64 -11.95 19.27
C GLY A 90 -26.76 -11.68 18.26
N ASN A 91 -26.74 -12.46 17.19
CA ASN A 91 -27.90 -12.68 16.36
C ASN A 91 -28.11 -14.19 16.21
N ASP A 92 -28.72 -14.77 17.25
CA ASP A 92 -29.50 -16.00 17.12
C ASP A 92 -30.93 -15.60 16.71
N GLY A 93 -31.42 -16.17 15.59
CA GLY A 93 -32.83 -16.14 15.17
C GLY A 93 -32.99 -15.82 13.67
N TYR A 94 -33.61 -16.62 12.81
CA TYR A 94 -34.39 -17.86 12.91
C TYR A 94 -33.95 -18.85 11.83
#